data_AF-A0A1V4VVL0-F1
#
_entry.id   AF-A0A1V4VVL0-F1
#
_cell.length_a   1.000
_cell.length_b   1.000
_cell.length_c   1.000
_cell.angle_alpha   90.00
_cell.angle_beta   90.00
_cell.angle_gamma   90.00
#
_symmetry.space_group_name_H-M   'P 1'
#
loop_
_entity.id
_entity.type
_entity.pdbx_description
1 polymer ?
#
loop_
_entity_poly.entity_id
_entity_poly.type
_entity_poly.pdbx_seq_one_letter_code
_entity_poly.pdbx_strand_id
1 'polypeptide(L)'
;MTGQRKDKIIKCDQKVNITATFGSDLVLEGSTSIPNILLKVYKKIGISDFQMLLLIHLIRLNVEENEYYPDPEVLAEYMEAGSAKIKDELADLLEKDIIAVSDYFDSGRKVLFKGYDFELLFLKVSDIWAGIRAKEIEESEKLLRIMVDSNDFANKIFQSQASDLISIFENEFARALSPLEIGQIEQWAEEIEPLLVVEALKQAVLRGKHNFKYINSILVEWQKNNLQTLEAIAEYDREFQKRRSVHVSRSGNNNNTGTSLPGTAAAGNKNNSRKKAFIKTLYL
;
A
#
# COMPACT_ATOMS: atom_id res chain seq x y z
N MET A 1 -18.10 -5.08 -29.20
CA MET A 1 -17.25 -6.16 -29.73
C MET A 1 -17.48 -7.36 -28.84
N THR A 2 -17.75 -8.51 -29.43
CA THR A 2 -18.12 -9.76 -28.76
C THR A 2 -17.12 -10.15 -27.69
N GLY A 3 -17.57 -10.27 -26.43
CA GLY A 3 -16.81 -10.87 -25.35
C GLY A 3 -16.26 -12.22 -25.83
N GLN A 4 -14.94 -12.38 -25.84
CA GLN A 4 -14.32 -13.66 -26.13
C GLN A 4 -14.72 -14.60 -25.01
N ARG A 5 -15.76 -15.40 -25.26
CA ARG A 5 -16.06 -16.59 -24.47
C ARG A 5 -14.76 -17.40 -24.44
N LYS A 6 -14.08 -17.46 -23.29
CA LYS A 6 -12.95 -18.38 -23.09
C LYS A 6 -13.46 -19.76 -23.50
N ASP A 7 -12.93 -20.32 -24.58
CA ASP A 7 -13.32 -21.65 -25.02
C ASP A 7 -13.12 -22.62 -23.85
N LYS A 8 -14.17 -23.33 -23.46
CA LYS A 8 -14.15 -24.21 -22.29
C LYS A 8 -13.28 -25.43 -22.62
N ILE A 9 -12.01 -25.40 -22.22
CA ILE A 9 -11.09 -26.53 -22.37
C ILE A 9 -11.46 -27.57 -21.31
N ILE A 10 -12.07 -28.68 -21.74
CA ILE A 10 -12.51 -29.75 -20.84
C ILE A 10 -11.53 -30.92 -20.94
N LYS A 11 -11.05 -31.39 -19.79
CA LYS A 11 -10.22 -32.58 -19.69
C LYS A 11 -11.09 -33.84 -19.85
N CYS A 12 -10.86 -34.62 -20.92
CA CYS A 12 -11.73 -35.74 -21.32
C CYS A 12 -11.22 -37.14 -20.95
N ASP A 13 -10.02 -37.27 -20.35
CA ASP A 13 -9.25 -38.52 -20.31
C ASP A 13 -9.23 -39.24 -18.95
N GLN A 14 -9.86 -38.70 -17.91
CA GLN A 14 -9.84 -39.28 -16.56
C GLN A 14 -11.22 -39.33 -15.88
N LYS A 15 -11.42 -40.34 -15.02
CA LYS A 15 -12.58 -40.44 -14.13
C LYS A 15 -12.57 -39.22 -13.20
N VAL A 16 -13.46 -38.26 -13.44
CA VAL A 16 -13.46 -36.96 -12.79
C VAL A 16 -13.71 -37.12 -11.28
N ASN A 17 -12.69 -36.81 -10.48
CA ASN A 17 -12.89 -36.60 -9.05
C ASN A 17 -13.41 -35.17 -8.87
N ILE A 18 -14.71 -35.04 -8.64
CA ILE A 18 -15.40 -33.73 -8.61
C ILE A 18 -14.85 -32.82 -7.51
N THR A 19 -14.44 -33.38 -6.37
CA THR A 19 -13.86 -32.61 -5.26
C THR A 19 -12.48 -32.06 -5.61
N ALA A 20 -11.63 -32.87 -6.23
CA ALA A 20 -10.32 -32.43 -6.68
C ALA A 20 -10.43 -31.41 -7.84
N THR A 21 -11.41 -31.59 -8.72
CA THR A 21 -11.70 -30.68 -9.83
C THR A 21 -12.16 -29.32 -9.29
N PHE A 22 -13.09 -29.30 -8.33
CA PHE A 22 -13.51 -28.07 -7.65
C PHE A 22 -12.32 -27.34 -7.01
N GLY A 23 -11.44 -28.04 -6.29
CA GLY A 23 -10.26 -27.42 -5.69
C GLY A 23 -9.30 -26.82 -6.72
N SER A 24 -9.16 -27.47 -7.88
CA SER A 24 -8.39 -26.93 -9.01
C SER A 24 -9.06 -25.69 -9.60
N ASP A 25 -10.35 -25.77 -9.92
CA ASP A 25 -11.11 -24.67 -10.52
C ASP A 25 -11.14 -23.45 -9.58
N LEU A 26 -11.32 -23.65 -8.28
CA LEU A 26 -11.31 -22.58 -7.28
C LEU A 26 -10.01 -21.74 -7.31
N VAL A 27 -8.87 -22.38 -7.60
CA VAL A 27 -7.58 -21.69 -7.70
C VAL A 27 -7.37 -21.09 -9.10
N LEU A 28 -7.81 -21.79 -10.15
CA LEU A 28 -7.58 -21.39 -11.54
C LEU A 28 -8.55 -20.30 -12.04
N GLU A 29 -9.76 -20.20 -11.47
CA GLU A 29 -10.73 -19.14 -11.76
C GLU A 29 -10.36 -17.79 -11.12
N GLY A 30 -9.29 -17.75 -10.33
CA GLY A 30 -8.72 -16.51 -9.79
C GLY A 30 -9.43 -15.97 -8.54
N SER A 31 -9.02 -14.78 -8.12
CA SER A 31 -9.61 -14.10 -6.96
C SER A 31 -9.46 -12.59 -7.09
N THR A 32 -10.48 -11.84 -6.66
CA THR A 32 -10.45 -10.38 -6.70
C THR A 32 -10.12 -9.83 -5.31
N SER A 33 -9.00 -9.12 -5.21
CA SER A 33 -8.56 -8.47 -3.97
C SER A 33 -8.91 -6.99 -3.98
N ILE A 34 -9.47 -6.49 -2.88
CA ILE A 34 -9.85 -5.08 -2.73
C ILE A 34 -9.01 -4.42 -1.64
N PRO A 35 -8.42 -3.23 -1.89
CA PRO A 35 -7.65 -2.52 -0.88
C PRO A 35 -8.49 -2.20 0.36
N ASN A 36 -8.02 -2.63 1.54
CA ASN A 36 -8.72 -2.37 2.81
C ASN A 36 -8.95 -0.88 3.08
N ILE A 37 -8.04 -0.03 2.60
CA ILE A 37 -8.17 1.42 2.68
C ILE A 37 -9.43 1.92 1.95
N LEU A 38 -9.72 1.39 0.77
CA LEU A 38 -10.92 1.71 0.00
C LEU A 38 -12.18 1.26 0.78
N LEU A 39 -12.18 0.04 1.31
CA LEU A 39 -13.29 -0.47 2.12
C LEU A 39 -13.54 0.37 3.39
N LYS A 40 -12.48 0.95 3.97
CA LYS A 40 -12.61 1.83 5.14
C LYS A 40 -13.17 3.22 4.82
N VAL A 41 -13.04 3.68 3.56
CA VAL A 41 -13.29 5.10 3.21
C VAL A 41 -14.30 5.31 2.08
N TYR A 42 -14.75 4.28 1.36
CA TYR A 42 -15.64 4.44 0.19
C TYR A 42 -16.89 5.28 0.52
N LYS A 43 -17.50 5.05 1.69
CA LYS A 43 -18.65 5.84 2.16
C LYS A 43 -18.33 7.32 2.36
N LYS A 44 -17.11 7.64 2.81
CA LYS A 44 -16.65 9.03 3.02
C LYS A 44 -16.43 9.78 1.71
N ILE A 45 -16.15 9.06 0.62
CA ILE A 45 -16.00 9.61 -0.73
C ILE A 45 -17.29 9.53 -1.56
N GLY A 46 -18.43 9.21 -0.93
CA GLY A 46 -19.75 9.28 -1.58
C GLY A 46 -20.16 8.04 -2.39
N ILE A 47 -19.46 6.91 -2.20
CA ILE A 47 -19.78 5.63 -2.84
C ILE A 47 -20.78 4.87 -1.95
N SER A 48 -21.85 4.34 -2.54
CA SER A 48 -22.81 3.47 -1.85
C SER A 48 -22.34 2.01 -1.80
N ASP A 49 -22.92 1.18 -0.94
CA ASP A 49 -22.59 -0.25 -0.86
C ASP A 49 -22.85 -0.96 -2.21
N PHE A 50 -23.92 -0.55 -2.90
CA PHE A 50 -24.26 -1.03 -4.24
C PHE A 50 -23.18 -0.65 -5.25
N GLN A 51 -22.77 0.62 -5.26
CA GLN A 51 -21.71 1.13 -6.13
C GLN A 51 -20.35 0.50 -5.82
N MET A 52 -20.07 0.20 -4.56
CA MET A 52 -18.85 -0.49 -4.17
C MET A 52 -18.81 -1.89 -4.77
N LEU A 53 -19.92 -2.65 -4.71
CA LEU A 53 -20.00 -3.96 -5.37
C LEU A 53 -19.87 -3.83 -6.90
N LEU A 54 -20.50 -2.82 -7.49
CA LEU A 54 -20.35 -2.51 -8.91
C LEU A 54 -18.88 -2.25 -9.29
N LEU A 55 -18.16 -1.43 -8.52
CA LEU A 55 -16.72 -1.19 -8.71
C LEU A 55 -15.89 -2.48 -8.59
N ILE A 56 -16.23 -3.37 -7.65
CA ILE A 56 -15.56 -4.68 -7.53
C ILE A 56 -15.73 -5.49 -8.82
N HIS A 57 -16.94 -5.54 -9.38
CA HIS A 57 -17.19 -6.24 -10.64
C HIS A 57 -16.48 -5.59 -11.83
N LEU A 58 -16.46 -4.26 -11.92
CA LEU A 58 -15.71 -3.55 -12.94
C LEU A 58 -14.21 -3.88 -12.88
N ILE A 59 -13.61 -3.87 -11.68
CA ILE A 59 -12.20 -4.22 -11.47
C ILE A 59 -11.96 -5.70 -11.81
N ARG A 60 -12.84 -6.60 -11.37
CA ARG A 60 -12.74 -8.05 -11.65
C ARG A 60 -12.79 -8.33 -13.15
N LEU A 61 -13.73 -7.75 -13.88
CA LEU A 61 -13.86 -7.90 -15.33
C LEU A 61 -12.67 -7.31 -16.09
N ASN A 62 -12.17 -6.15 -15.65
CA ASN A 62 -10.98 -5.53 -16.20
C ASN A 62 -9.74 -6.43 -16.08
N VAL A 63 -9.52 -7.01 -14.88
CA VAL A 63 -8.32 -7.81 -14.58
C VAL A 63 -8.39 -9.23 -15.13
N GLU A 64 -9.50 -9.94 -14.91
CA GLU A 64 -9.61 -11.38 -15.21
C GLU A 64 -10.03 -11.67 -16.66
N GLU A 65 -10.78 -10.75 -17.26
CA GLU A 65 -11.42 -10.94 -18.56
C GLU A 65 -10.94 -9.94 -19.62
N ASN A 66 -10.13 -8.94 -19.25
CA ASN A 66 -9.74 -7.81 -20.12
C ASN A 66 -10.97 -7.10 -20.71
N GLU A 67 -12.07 -7.06 -19.95
CA GLU A 67 -13.27 -6.32 -20.30
C GLU A 67 -13.22 -4.95 -19.61
N TYR A 68 -12.77 -3.96 -20.37
CA TYR A 68 -12.47 -2.62 -19.86
C TYR A 68 -13.70 -1.70 -19.84
N TYR A 69 -14.71 -1.98 -20.66
CA TYR A 69 -15.90 -1.15 -20.79
C TYR A 69 -17.16 -2.02 -20.85
N PRO A 70 -17.43 -2.81 -19.79
CA PRO A 70 -18.54 -3.73 -19.77
C PRO A 70 -19.86 -2.99 -19.94
N ASP A 71 -20.72 -3.56 -20.77
CA ASP A 71 -22.09 -3.08 -20.98
C ASP A 71 -22.92 -3.34 -19.70
N PRO A 72 -23.87 -2.47 -19.33
CA PRO A 72 -24.71 -2.66 -18.14
C PRO A 72 -25.43 -4.01 -18.11
N GLU A 73 -25.73 -4.57 -19.27
CA GLU A 73 -26.36 -5.88 -19.47
C GLU A 73 -25.45 -7.01 -18.97
N VAL A 74 -24.14 -6.91 -19.20
CA VAL A 74 -23.15 -7.88 -18.70
C VAL A 74 -23.05 -7.82 -17.18
N LEU A 75 -23.05 -6.61 -16.62
CA LEU A 75 -22.99 -6.40 -15.17
C LEU A 75 -24.25 -6.91 -14.46
N ALA A 76 -25.41 -6.83 -15.11
CA ALA A 76 -26.67 -7.36 -14.60
C ALA A 76 -26.68 -8.89 -14.47
N GLU A 77 -25.78 -9.62 -15.14
CA GLU A 77 -25.65 -11.07 -14.95
C GLU A 77 -25.02 -11.43 -13.59
N TYR A 78 -24.31 -10.49 -12.96
CA TYR A 78 -23.58 -10.71 -11.71
C TYR A 78 -24.18 -9.99 -10.49
N MET A 79 -25.19 -9.14 -10.71
CA MET A 79 -25.82 -8.33 -9.67
C MET A 79 -27.33 -8.58 -9.63
N GLU A 80 -27.95 -8.39 -8.46
CA GLU A 80 -29.42 -8.52 -8.32
C GLU A 80 -30.19 -7.43 -9.10
N ALA A 81 -29.53 -6.33 -9.45
CA ALA A 81 -30.14 -5.22 -10.17
C ALA A 81 -30.16 -5.43 -11.68
N GLY A 82 -31.24 -4.98 -12.33
CA GLY A 82 -31.32 -4.92 -13.78
C GLY A 82 -30.46 -3.82 -14.41
N SER A 83 -30.21 -3.93 -15.72
CA SER A 83 -29.31 -3.04 -16.47
C SER A 83 -29.64 -1.55 -16.36
N ALA A 84 -30.94 -1.19 -16.29
CA ALA A 84 -31.37 0.20 -16.12
C ALA A 84 -30.80 0.85 -14.84
N LYS A 85 -30.90 0.15 -13.70
CA LYS A 85 -30.35 0.66 -12.43
C LYS A 85 -28.83 0.70 -12.48
N ILE A 86 -28.18 -0.31 -13.05
CA ILE A 86 -26.72 -0.33 -13.17
C ILE A 86 -26.23 0.86 -14.01
N LYS A 87 -26.93 1.17 -15.10
CA LYS A 87 -26.62 2.32 -15.94
C LYS A 87 -26.74 3.64 -15.18
N ASP A 88 -27.80 3.81 -14.39
CA ASP A 88 -27.97 5.01 -13.55
C ASP A 88 -26.85 5.14 -12.51
N GLU A 89 -26.45 4.03 -11.89
CA GLU A 89 -25.37 4.01 -10.89
C GLU A 89 -23.98 4.26 -11.51
N LEU A 90 -23.73 3.78 -12.74
CA LEU A 90 -22.53 4.12 -13.50
C LEU A 90 -22.50 5.61 -13.86
N ALA A 91 -23.64 6.19 -14.24
CA ALA A 91 -23.74 7.61 -14.52
C ALA A 91 -23.46 8.46 -13.27
N ASP A 92 -24.00 8.07 -12.11
CA ASP A 92 -23.72 8.74 -10.83
C ASP A 92 -22.25 8.61 -10.42
N LEU A 93 -21.61 7.46 -10.64
CA LEU A 93 -20.16 7.30 -10.39
C LEU A 93 -19.29 8.18 -11.30
N LEU A 94 -19.70 8.38 -12.55
CA LEU A 94 -19.04 9.32 -13.49
C LEU A 94 -19.25 10.77 -13.04
N GLU A 95 -20.47 11.15 -12.67
CA GLU A 95 -20.79 12.51 -12.21
C GLU A 95 -20.03 12.88 -10.92
N LYS A 96 -19.82 11.90 -10.03
CA LYS A 96 -19.05 12.08 -8.79
C LYS A 96 -17.53 12.10 -8.99
N ASP A 97 -17.05 11.97 -10.23
CA ASP A 97 -15.63 11.76 -10.56
C ASP A 97 -15.03 10.56 -9.80
N ILE A 98 -15.82 9.51 -9.53
CA ILE A 98 -15.28 8.26 -8.94
C ILE A 98 -14.59 7.45 -10.03
N ILE A 99 -15.22 7.36 -11.20
CA ILE A 99 -14.65 6.74 -12.39
C ILE A 99 -14.67 7.73 -13.55
N ALA A 100 -13.85 7.48 -14.57
CA ALA A 100 -13.89 8.20 -15.83
C ALA A 100 -13.98 7.23 -17.01
N VAL A 101 -14.26 7.75 -18.21
CA VAL A 101 -14.13 6.98 -19.45
C VAL A 101 -12.91 7.50 -20.21
N SER A 102 -11.90 6.63 -20.34
CA SER A 102 -10.61 6.94 -20.96
C SER A 102 -10.39 6.11 -22.23
N ASP A 103 -9.59 6.65 -23.15
CA ASP A 103 -9.12 5.91 -24.33
C ASP A 103 -7.82 5.15 -23.98
N TYR A 104 -7.83 3.84 -24.20
CA TYR A 104 -6.71 2.92 -24.00
C TYR A 104 -6.12 2.52 -25.35
N PHE A 105 -4.79 2.41 -25.40
CA PHE A 105 -4.07 1.99 -26.61
C PHE A 105 -3.47 0.59 -26.42
N ASP A 106 -3.97 -0.38 -27.19
CA ASP A 106 -3.36 -1.71 -27.28
C ASP A 106 -2.19 -1.66 -28.25
N SER A 107 -0.96 -1.67 -27.71
CA SER A 107 0.25 -1.60 -28.52
C SER A 107 0.48 -2.82 -29.43
N GLY A 108 -0.08 -3.99 -29.07
CA GLY A 108 0.03 -5.23 -29.83
C GLY A 108 -0.94 -5.24 -31.01
N ARG A 109 -2.20 -4.86 -30.77
CA ARG A 109 -3.24 -4.79 -31.80
C ARG A 109 -3.24 -3.48 -32.59
N LYS A 110 -2.55 -2.45 -32.12
CA LYS A 110 -2.52 -1.09 -32.70
C LYS A 110 -3.90 -0.45 -32.79
N VAL A 111 -4.74 -0.66 -31.77
CA VAL A 111 -6.10 -0.11 -31.71
C VAL A 111 -6.29 0.75 -30.47
N LEU A 112 -7.13 1.78 -30.62
CA LEU A 112 -7.69 2.54 -29.51
C LEU A 112 -9.05 1.96 -29.14
N PHE A 113 -9.33 1.87 -27.85
CA PHE A 113 -10.62 1.43 -27.32
C PHE A 113 -10.95 2.17 -26.03
N LYS A 114 -12.23 2.24 -25.66
CA LYS A 114 -12.68 2.90 -24.43
C LYS A 114 -12.62 1.95 -23.24
N GLY A 115 -12.42 2.49 -22.05
CA GLY A 115 -12.48 1.76 -20.78
C GLY A 115 -12.87 2.65 -19.62
N TYR A 116 -13.37 2.05 -18.55
CA TYR A 116 -13.51 2.73 -17.26
C TYR A 116 -12.14 2.88 -16.60
N ASP A 117 -11.91 4.08 -16.08
CA ASP A 117 -10.68 4.49 -15.42
C ASP A 117 -10.94 4.77 -13.94
N PHE A 118 -10.05 4.28 -13.08
CA PHE A 118 -10.15 4.35 -11.63
C PHE A 118 -9.13 5.31 -11.01
N GLU A 119 -8.37 6.06 -11.82
CA GLU A 119 -7.38 7.02 -11.30
C GLU A 119 -8.03 8.02 -10.33
N LEU A 120 -9.20 8.55 -10.68
CA LEU A 120 -9.94 9.51 -9.86
C LEU A 120 -10.44 8.93 -8.53
N LEU A 121 -10.86 7.65 -8.53
CA LEU A 121 -11.19 6.92 -7.30
C LEU A 121 -10.00 6.94 -6.34
N PHE A 122 -8.81 6.57 -6.83
CA PHE A 122 -7.61 6.46 -5.98
C PHE A 122 -7.07 7.82 -5.55
N LEU A 123 -7.26 8.87 -6.36
CA LEU A 123 -6.98 10.24 -5.96
C LEU A 123 -7.83 10.63 -4.73
N LYS A 124 -9.14 10.44 -4.79
CA LYS A 124 -10.05 10.72 -3.66
C LYS A 124 -9.74 9.87 -2.42
N VAL A 125 -9.41 8.59 -2.62
CA VAL A 125 -8.97 7.71 -1.51
C VAL A 125 -7.70 8.24 -0.87
N SER A 126 -6.73 8.71 -1.66
CA SER A 126 -5.47 9.28 -1.17
C SER A 126 -5.70 10.52 -0.30
N ASP A 127 -6.58 11.42 -0.72
CA ASP A 127 -6.90 12.64 0.03
C ASP A 127 -7.50 12.34 1.41
N ILE A 128 -8.48 11.44 1.46
CA ILE A 128 -9.08 11.03 2.74
C ILE A 128 -8.05 10.33 3.62
N TRP A 129 -7.21 9.48 3.05
CA TRP A 129 -6.17 8.79 3.79
C TRP A 129 -5.13 9.75 4.36
N ALA A 130 -4.68 10.72 3.57
CA ALA A 130 -3.74 11.74 4.02
C ALA A 130 -4.33 12.54 5.20
N GLY A 131 -5.62 12.90 5.13
CA GLY A 131 -6.32 13.56 6.23
C GLY A 131 -6.43 12.71 7.50
N ILE A 132 -6.73 11.41 7.38
CA ILE A 132 -6.73 10.48 8.52
C ILE A 132 -5.33 10.40 9.12
N ARG A 133 -4.31 10.22 8.28
CA ARG A 133 -2.93 10.05 8.73
C ARG A 133 -2.39 11.30 9.41
N ALA A 134 -2.72 12.49 8.90
CA ALA A 134 -2.33 13.76 9.52
C ALA A 134 -2.90 13.91 10.93
N LYS A 135 -4.17 13.53 11.14
CA LYS A 135 -4.81 13.55 12.47
C LYS A 135 -4.16 12.58 13.45
N GLU A 136 -3.89 11.35 13.00
CA GLU A 136 -3.19 10.35 13.82
C GLU A 136 -1.81 10.87 14.26
N ILE A 137 -1.06 11.51 13.35
CA ILE A 137 0.22 12.11 13.67
C ILE A 137 0.04 13.26 14.68
N GLU A 138 -0.90 14.17 14.45
CA GLU A 138 -1.15 15.29 15.36
C GLU A 138 -1.55 14.83 16.78
N GLU A 139 -2.41 13.83 16.89
CA GLU A 139 -2.82 13.23 18.16
C GLU A 139 -1.63 12.58 18.88
N SER A 140 -0.79 11.84 18.15
CA SER A 140 0.43 11.25 18.71
C SER A 140 1.41 12.32 19.20
N GLU A 141 1.60 13.42 18.46
CA GLU A 141 2.45 14.53 18.87
C GLU A 141 1.91 15.25 20.11
N LYS A 142 0.59 15.43 20.21
CA LYS A 142 -0.06 16.04 21.39
C LYS A 142 0.15 15.18 22.63
N LEU A 143 -0.05 13.87 22.52
CA LEU A 143 0.21 12.93 23.63
C LEU A 143 1.68 12.99 24.07
N LEU A 144 2.60 12.99 23.11
CA LEU A 144 4.03 13.11 23.41
C LEU A 144 4.37 14.44 24.10
N ARG A 145 3.81 15.57 23.66
CA ARG A 145 4.02 16.87 24.32
C ARG A 145 3.49 16.89 25.74
N ILE A 146 2.30 16.33 26.00
CA ILE A 146 1.74 16.22 27.35
C ILE A 146 2.65 15.39 28.26
N MET A 147 3.23 14.31 27.74
CA MET A 147 4.18 13.47 28.49
C MET A 147 5.50 14.21 28.80
N VAL A 148 5.95 15.09 27.91
CA VAL A 148 7.20 15.87 28.08
C VAL A 148 7.02 17.09 28.99
N ASP A 149 5.90 17.81 28.87
CA ASP A 149 5.60 19.01 29.67
C ASP A 149 5.18 18.69 31.12
N SER A 150 4.72 17.45 31.36
CA SER A 150 4.54 16.93 32.71
C SER A 150 5.91 16.62 33.31
N ASN A 151 6.59 17.64 33.84
CA ASN A 151 7.88 17.54 34.55
C ASN A 151 7.91 16.49 35.68
N ASP A 152 6.75 15.97 36.11
CA ASP A 152 6.62 14.84 37.04
C ASP A 152 6.81 13.47 36.38
N PHE A 153 6.47 13.30 35.10
CA PHE A 153 6.56 12.00 34.41
C PHE A 153 7.96 11.71 33.90
N ALA A 154 8.65 12.71 33.35
CA ALA A 154 10.06 12.59 32.99
C ALA A 154 10.90 12.20 34.22
N ASN A 155 10.74 12.89 35.36
CA ASN A 155 11.44 12.55 36.61
C ASN A 155 11.06 11.17 37.20
N LYS A 156 9.86 10.64 36.91
CA LYS A 156 9.45 9.28 37.29
C LYS A 156 10.04 8.21 36.36
N ILE A 157 10.02 8.42 35.04
CA ILE A 157 10.67 7.54 34.05
C ILE A 157 12.18 7.45 34.30
N PHE A 158 12.83 8.57 34.67
CA PHE A 158 14.25 8.57 35.01
C PHE A 158 14.57 7.80 36.32
N GLN A 159 13.57 7.27 37.03
CA GLN A 159 13.76 6.49 38.26
C GLN A 159 13.22 5.05 38.27
N SER A 160 12.50 4.52 37.27
CA SER A 160 11.94 3.15 37.43
C SER A 160 11.81 2.28 36.16
N GLN A 161 12.48 1.12 36.27
CA GLN A 161 12.15 -0.29 35.94
C GLN A 161 11.10 -0.64 34.85
N ALA A 162 11.25 -1.87 34.34
CA ALA A 162 10.45 -2.50 33.29
C ALA A 162 8.91 -2.37 33.41
N SER A 163 8.37 -2.15 34.60
CA SER A 163 6.92 -1.93 34.81
C SER A 163 6.37 -0.74 34.03
N ASP A 164 7.13 0.35 33.93
CA ASP A 164 6.68 1.57 33.26
C ASP A 164 6.70 1.40 31.74
N LEU A 165 7.66 0.65 31.21
CA LEU A 165 7.72 0.28 29.79
C LEU A 165 6.51 -0.60 29.40
N ILE A 166 6.11 -1.54 30.24
CA ILE A 166 4.95 -2.41 29.96
C ILE A 166 3.70 -1.57 29.75
N SER A 167 3.42 -0.60 30.64
CA SER A 167 2.25 0.28 30.50
C SER A 167 2.30 1.16 29.25
N ILE A 168 3.48 1.64 28.85
CA ILE A 168 3.65 2.42 27.61
C ILE A 168 3.32 1.54 26.39
N PHE A 169 3.82 0.32 26.35
CA PHE A 169 3.52 -0.61 25.25
C PHE A 169 2.04 -1.02 25.23
N GLU A 170 1.40 -1.27 26.37
CA GLU A 170 -0.03 -1.59 26.42
C GLU A 170 -0.91 -0.47 25.87
N ASN A 171 -0.57 0.78 26.22
CA ASN A 171 -1.27 1.97 25.72
C ASN A 171 -1.10 2.12 24.20
N GLU A 172 0.12 2.01 23.68
CA GLU A 172 0.41 2.16 22.24
C GLU A 172 -0.17 1.02 21.39
N PHE A 173 -0.18 -0.20 21.92
CA PHE A 173 -0.77 -1.35 21.24
C PHE A 173 -2.29 -1.44 21.42
N ALA A 174 -2.86 -0.60 22.30
CA ALA A 174 -4.28 -0.60 22.69
C ALA A 174 -4.80 -1.99 23.11
N ARG A 175 -3.94 -2.79 23.76
CA ARG A 175 -4.25 -4.12 24.27
C ARG A 175 -3.34 -4.50 25.42
N ALA A 176 -3.78 -5.45 26.23
CA ALA A 176 -2.91 -6.12 27.18
C ALA A 176 -1.78 -6.88 26.46
N LEU A 177 -0.60 -6.87 27.07
CA LEU A 177 0.54 -7.65 26.58
C LEU A 177 0.46 -9.10 27.06
N SER A 178 0.96 -10.01 26.24
CA SER A 178 1.16 -11.40 26.66
C SER A 178 2.36 -11.53 27.60
N PRO A 179 2.42 -12.59 28.44
CA PRO A 179 3.57 -12.82 29.31
C PRO A 179 4.91 -12.90 28.57
N LEU A 180 4.92 -13.40 27.34
CA LEU A 180 6.12 -13.43 26.49
C LEU A 180 6.57 -12.04 26.05
N GLU A 181 5.62 -11.16 25.74
CA GLU A 181 5.90 -9.78 25.35
C GLU A 181 6.40 -8.96 26.53
N ILE A 182 5.82 -9.18 27.71
CA ILE A 182 6.30 -8.61 28.98
C ILE A 182 7.75 -9.01 29.23
N GLY A 183 8.06 -10.31 29.15
CA GLY A 183 9.44 -10.80 29.31
C GLY A 183 10.42 -10.22 28.29
N GLN A 184 9.97 -9.93 27.07
CA GLN A 184 10.81 -9.28 26.05
C GLN A 184 11.11 -7.81 26.41
N ILE A 185 10.14 -7.09 26.98
CA ILE A 185 10.33 -5.71 27.47
C ILE A 185 11.28 -5.70 28.66
N GLU A 186 11.11 -6.63 29.60
CA GLU A 186 12.01 -6.78 30.74
C GLU A 186 13.45 -7.01 30.27
N GLN A 187 13.66 -7.91 29.30
CA GLN A 187 14.98 -8.14 28.72
C GLN A 187 15.57 -6.86 28.10
N TRP A 188 14.79 -6.10 27.31
CA TRP A 188 15.28 -4.85 26.73
C TRP A 188 15.61 -3.81 27.80
N ALA A 189 14.84 -3.76 28.88
CA ALA A 189 15.08 -2.85 29.99
C ALA A 189 16.35 -3.17 30.79
N GLU A 190 16.82 -4.42 30.76
CA GLU A 190 18.08 -4.86 31.36
C GLU A 190 19.29 -4.52 30.47
N GLU A 191 19.16 -4.69 29.16
CA GLU A 191 20.27 -4.57 28.21
C GLU A 191 20.42 -3.15 27.63
N ILE A 192 19.33 -2.39 27.55
CA ILE A 192 19.25 -1.13 26.82
C ILE A 192 18.60 -0.08 27.73
N GLU A 193 19.09 1.16 27.64
CA GLU A 193 18.49 2.27 28.37
C GLU A 193 16.99 2.40 28.00
N PRO A 194 16.07 2.44 28.98
CA PRO A 194 14.62 2.46 28.74
C PRO A 194 14.16 3.55 27.76
N LEU A 195 14.84 4.70 27.73
CA LEU A 195 14.57 5.79 26.78
C LEU A 195 14.75 5.36 25.32
N LEU A 196 15.78 4.56 25.03
CA LEU A 196 16.02 4.04 23.69
C LEU A 196 14.92 3.02 23.31
N VAL A 197 14.45 2.22 24.28
CA VAL A 197 13.34 1.28 24.05
C VAL A 197 12.05 2.02 23.67
N VAL A 198 11.74 3.12 24.37
CA VAL A 198 10.59 3.98 24.05
C VAL A 198 10.76 4.65 22.68
N GLU A 199 11.96 5.15 22.34
CA GLU A 199 12.19 5.77 21.03
C GLU A 199 12.07 4.75 19.89
N ALA A 200 12.53 3.50 20.08
CA ALA A 200 12.36 2.43 19.11
C ALA A 200 10.88 2.06 18.91
N LEU A 201 10.08 2.01 19.99
CA LEU A 201 8.64 1.84 19.93
C LEU A 201 7.98 2.96 19.11
N LYS A 202 8.30 4.22 19.42
CA LYS A 202 7.81 5.38 18.69
C LYS A 202 8.13 5.31 17.19
N GLN A 203 9.34 4.91 16.82
CA GLN A 203 9.70 4.73 15.42
C GLN A 203 8.89 3.60 14.73
N ALA A 204 8.61 2.52 15.45
CA ALA A 204 7.77 1.43 14.96
C ALA A 204 6.33 1.89 14.70
N VAL A 205 5.77 2.68 15.62
CA VAL A 205 4.44 3.29 15.53
C VAL A 205 4.34 4.26 14.35
N LEU A 206 5.29 5.18 14.22
CA LEU A 206 5.32 6.17 13.13
C LEU A 206 5.40 5.52 11.73
N ARG A 207 6.02 4.34 11.64
CA ARG A 207 6.13 3.54 10.41
C ARG A 207 4.95 2.58 10.20
N GLY A 208 3.95 2.60 11.09
CA GLY A 208 2.77 1.73 11.05
C GLY A 208 3.07 0.26 11.32
N LYS A 209 4.22 -0.07 11.92
CA LYS A 209 4.71 -1.44 12.17
C LYS A 209 4.77 -1.74 13.66
N HIS A 210 3.61 -1.81 14.30
CA HIS A 210 3.42 -2.15 15.71
C HIS A 210 3.68 -3.64 15.97
N ASN A 211 4.93 -4.10 15.84
CA ASN A 211 5.31 -5.46 16.15
C ASN A 211 6.67 -5.53 16.86
N PHE A 212 6.76 -6.40 17.86
CA PHE A 212 7.94 -6.61 18.69
C PHE A 212 9.18 -6.98 17.86
N LYS A 213 9.02 -7.76 16.79
CA LYS A 213 10.12 -8.15 15.90
C LYS A 213 10.77 -6.94 15.22
N TYR A 214 9.98 -5.94 14.85
CA TYR A 214 10.44 -4.72 14.21
C TYR A 214 11.12 -3.81 15.21
N ILE A 215 10.54 -3.64 16.40
CA ILE A 215 11.15 -2.90 17.51
C ILE A 215 12.51 -3.52 17.87
N ASN A 216 12.58 -4.85 18.01
CA ASN A 216 13.84 -5.56 18.24
C ASN A 216 14.88 -5.29 17.17
N SER A 217 14.46 -5.23 15.90
CA SER A 217 15.38 -5.00 14.78
C SER A 217 16.01 -3.61 14.85
N ILE A 218 15.23 -2.60 15.25
CA ILE A 218 15.71 -1.23 15.49
C ILE A 218 16.72 -1.22 16.64
N LEU A 219 16.36 -1.83 17.78
CA LEU A 219 17.21 -1.88 18.97
C LEU A 219 18.56 -2.59 18.70
N VAL A 220 18.52 -3.74 18.03
CA VAL A 220 19.73 -4.49 17.64
C VAL A 220 20.59 -3.68 16.65
N GLU A 221 19.97 -2.93 15.74
CA GLU A 221 20.70 -2.06 14.82
C GLU A 221 21.40 -0.93 15.57
N TRP A 222 20.74 -0.29 16.54
CA TRP A 222 21.36 0.75 17.36
C TRP A 222 22.51 0.23 18.22
N GLN A 223 22.33 -0.93 18.84
CA GLN A 223 23.38 -1.59 19.62
C GLN A 223 24.60 -1.94 18.75
N LYS A 224 24.39 -2.43 17.53
CA LYS A 224 25.47 -2.71 16.56
C LYS A 224 26.25 -1.46 16.15
N ASN A 225 25.58 -0.30 16.12
CA ASN A 225 26.17 0.98 15.74
C ASN A 225 26.65 1.80 16.95
N ASN A 226 26.63 1.23 18.17
CA ASN A 226 26.98 1.90 19.43
C ASN A 226 26.22 3.22 19.67
N LEU A 227 24.95 3.27 19.28
CA LEU A 227 24.10 4.45 19.48
C LEU A 227 23.48 4.39 20.87
N GLN A 228 24.06 5.15 21.80
CA GLN A 228 23.65 5.15 23.21
C GLN A 228 22.97 6.45 23.67
N THR A 229 22.83 7.44 22.79
CA THR A 229 22.13 8.70 23.11
C THR A 229 21.10 9.04 22.05
N LEU A 230 20.07 9.78 22.45
CA LEU A 230 19.02 10.25 21.54
C LEU A 230 19.61 11.15 20.43
N GLU A 231 20.63 11.94 20.75
CA GLU A 231 21.34 12.78 19.78
C GLU A 231 22.10 11.93 18.74
N ALA A 232 22.72 10.83 19.17
CA ALA A 232 23.44 9.93 18.28
C ALA A 232 22.48 9.20 17.33
N ILE A 233 21.30 8.79 17.82
CA ILE A 233 20.24 8.20 16.99
C ILE A 233 19.75 9.23 15.95
N ALA A 234 19.49 10.46 16.38
CA ALA A 234 19.02 11.51 15.47
C ALA A 234 20.03 11.81 14.35
N GLU A 235 21.34 11.82 14.64
CA GLU A 235 22.37 11.98 13.61
C GLU A 235 22.46 10.75 12.70
N TYR A 236 22.40 9.54 13.27
CA TYR A 236 22.39 8.30 12.50
C TYR A 236 21.21 8.26 11.50
N ASP A 237 20.03 8.67 11.93
CA ASP A 237 18.83 8.74 11.09
C ASP A 237 18.98 9.79 9.98
N ARG A 238 19.55 10.96 10.28
CA ARG A 238 19.88 11.99 9.27
C ARG A 238 20.86 11.44 8.22
N GLU A 239 21.89 10.74 8.66
CA GLU A 239 22.90 10.12 7.78
C GLU A 239 22.27 9.03 6.89
N PHE A 240 21.39 8.21 7.46
CA PHE A 240 20.69 7.14 6.76
C PHE A 240 19.75 7.68 5.68
N GLN A 241 18.98 8.74 5.98
CA GLN A 241 18.12 9.41 5.02
C GLN A 241 18.92 10.06 3.87
N LYS A 242 20.04 10.72 4.19
CA LYS A 242 20.97 11.26 3.18
C LYS A 242 21.49 10.15 2.26
N ARG A 243 21.96 9.02 2.82
CA ARG A 243 22.46 7.88 2.04
C ARG A 243 21.38 7.26 1.14
N ARG A 244 20.14 7.15 1.63
CA ARG A 244 19.01 6.63 0.85
C ARG A 244 18.63 7.55 -0.31
N SER A 245 18.65 8.87 -0.12
CA SER A 245 18.42 9.84 -1.20
C SER A 245 19.51 9.79 -2.30
N VAL A 246 20.76 9.57 -1.91
CA VAL A 246 21.90 9.45 -2.83
C VAL A 246 21.87 8.13 -3.62
N HIS A 247 21.45 7.02 -3.00
CA HIS A 247 21.39 5.72 -3.68
C HIS A 247 20.28 5.65 -4.74
N VAL A 248 19.14 6.31 -4.50
CA VAL A 248 18.07 6.47 -5.51
C VAL A 248 18.55 7.28 -6.72
N SER A 249 19.44 8.27 -6.52
CA SER A 249 20.01 9.06 -7.61
C SER A 249 21.12 8.35 -8.41
N ARG A 250 21.83 7.39 -7.79
CA ARG A 250 22.92 6.62 -8.44
C ARG A 250 22.45 5.35 -9.16
N SER A 251 21.36 4.71 -8.72
CA SER A 251 20.82 3.51 -9.37
C SER A 251 20.23 3.80 -10.76
N GLY A 252 19.87 5.06 -11.05
CA GLY A 252 19.40 5.50 -12.37
C GLY A 252 20.49 5.69 -13.45
N ASN A 253 21.78 5.48 -13.16
CA ASN A 253 22.86 5.88 -14.08
C ASN A 253 23.91 4.80 -14.41
N ASN A 254 23.70 3.53 -14.03
CA ASN A 254 24.62 2.44 -14.37
C ASN A 254 23.92 1.36 -15.20
N ASN A 255 23.81 1.61 -16.50
CA ASN A 255 23.73 0.58 -17.54
C ASN A 255 24.38 1.15 -18.81
N ASN A 256 25.70 1.34 -18.81
CA ASN A 256 26.47 1.40 -20.06
C ASN A 256 28.00 1.29 -19.83
N THR A 257 28.49 0.05 -19.80
CA THR A 257 29.85 -0.37 -20.21
C THR A 257 29.71 -1.85 -20.61
N GLY A 258 29.86 -2.32 -21.84
CA GLY A 258 30.72 -1.89 -22.93
C GLY A 258 31.69 -3.06 -23.22
N THR A 259 31.26 -4.02 -24.05
CA THR A 259 32.19 -4.92 -24.76
C THR A 259 31.94 -4.69 -26.25
N SER A 260 32.91 -4.04 -26.88
CA SER A 260 32.92 -3.60 -28.27
C SER A 260 33.22 -4.72 -29.25
N LEU A 261 32.47 -4.78 -30.36
CA LEU A 261 32.95 -5.13 -31.70
C LEU A 261 32.24 -4.21 -32.73
N PRO A 262 32.92 -3.79 -33.82
CA PRO A 262 32.57 -2.58 -34.57
C PRO A 262 31.61 -2.84 -35.72
N GLY A 263 30.65 -1.94 -35.92
CA GLY A 263 29.81 -1.95 -37.13
C GLY A 263 28.69 -0.92 -37.12
N THR A 264 28.86 0.12 -37.95
CA THR A 264 27.82 0.90 -38.66
C THR A 264 26.85 1.82 -37.88
N ALA A 265 27.12 3.12 -38.04
CA ALA A 265 26.20 4.20 -38.44
C ALA A 265 24.96 4.57 -37.59
N ALA A 266 25.13 5.69 -36.88
CA ALA A 266 24.18 6.74 -36.50
C ALA A 266 22.75 6.74 -37.07
N ALA A 267 21.75 6.51 -36.20
CA ALA A 267 20.44 7.18 -36.20
C ALA A 267 19.66 6.87 -34.89
N GLY A 268 19.76 7.70 -33.86
CA GLY A 268 18.90 7.49 -32.68
C GLY A 268 19.30 8.24 -31.42
N ASN A 269 19.00 9.55 -31.33
CA ASN A 269 19.10 10.25 -30.04
C ASN A 269 18.05 11.35 -29.78
N LYS A 270 17.05 11.53 -30.67
CA LYS A 270 15.95 12.49 -30.45
C LYS A 270 14.74 11.92 -29.71
N ASN A 271 14.52 10.60 -29.74
CA ASN A 271 13.35 9.96 -29.12
C ASN A 271 13.45 9.81 -27.59
N ASN A 272 14.65 9.73 -27.03
CA ASN A 272 14.84 9.51 -25.60
C ASN A 272 14.59 10.79 -24.78
N SER A 273 14.94 11.96 -25.35
CA SER A 273 14.67 13.27 -24.74
C SER A 273 13.17 13.58 -24.71
N ARG A 274 12.42 13.28 -25.78
CA ARG A 274 10.96 13.45 -25.81
C ARG A 274 10.22 12.52 -24.85
N LYS A 275 10.65 11.25 -24.73
CA LYS A 275 10.08 10.32 -23.74
C LYS A 275 10.29 10.80 -22.30
N LYS A 276 11.49 11.29 -21.96
CA LYS A 276 11.76 11.84 -20.62
C LYS A 276 10.98 13.13 -20.33
N ALA A 277 10.80 14.00 -21.32
CA ALA A 277 10.01 15.23 -21.18
C ALA A 277 8.51 14.93 -20.99
N PHE A 278 7.98 13.90 -21.68
CA PHE A 278 6.61 13.45 -21.53
C PHE A 278 6.35 12.82 -20.14
N ILE A 279 7.27 11.96 -19.65
CA ILE A 279 7.15 11.38 -18.30
C ILE A 279 7.15 12.47 -17.21
N LYS A 280 7.87 13.58 -17.42
CA LYS A 280 7.93 14.68 -16.46
C LYS A 280 6.66 15.54 -16.43
N THR A 281 5.82 15.49 -17.46
CA THR A 281 4.54 16.23 -17.52
C THR A 281 3.37 15.44 -16.94
N LEU A 282 3.56 14.15 -16.64
CA LEU A 282 2.56 13.26 -16.03
C LEU A 282 2.53 13.31 -14.48
N TYR A 283 3.39 14.12 -13.85
CA TYR A 283 3.56 14.18 -12.38
C TYR A 283 3.55 15.62 -11.82
N LEU A 284 2.95 16.55 -12.54
CA LEU A 284 2.68 17.94 -12.11
C LEU A 284 1.18 18.18 -12.14
#